data_AF-A0A2T5JR88-F1
#
_entry.id   AF-A0A2T5JR88-F1
#
_cell.length_a   1.000
_cell.length_b   1.000
_cell.length_c   1.000
_cell.angle_alpha   90.00
_cell.angle_beta   90.00
_cell.angle_gamma   90.00
#
_symmetry.space_group_name_H-M   'P 1'
#
loop_
_entity.id
_entity.type
_entity.pdbx_description
1 polymer ?
#
loop_
_entity_poly.entity_id
_entity_poly.type
_entity_poly.pdbx_seq_one_letter_code
_entity_poly.pdbx_strand_id
1 'polypeptide(L)'
;MGAGLVATMAALVLGLLVSSSKNTLDEMNTGIVNLGAKVILLDRVLASYGPETKDVRDMIRNTLDNTIRYIWPEEHTTQRIDVIVKSTTLEKIHASISNLQPQTDTQRRIQSEAMQLSNDLALLRWTLIEQRHKSISAILLVVLCSWLAMLFTSFGMFAPRNPTVITVLGIAALSVSCALFIIVEMNNPLEGIIRVSSVPLHSAMGFLGK
;
A
#
# COMPACT_ATOMS: atom_id res chain seq x y z
N MET A 1 1.56 -41.29 8.85
CA MET A 1 0.30 -40.54 9.09
C MET A 1 0.54 -39.07 9.47
N GLY A 2 1.51 -38.74 10.34
CA GLY A 2 1.79 -37.34 10.73
C GLY A 2 2.17 -36.39 9.58
N ALA A 3 2.99 -36.84 8.61
CA ALA A 3 3.43 -35.99 7.49
C ALA A 3 2.27 -35.49 6.60
N GLY A 4 1.21 -36.29 6.42
CA GLY A 4 0.04 -35.91 5.64
C GLY A 4 -0.76 -34.78 6.29
N LEU A 5 -0.89 -34.80 7.63
CA LEU A 5 -1.57 -33.75 8.40
C LEU A 5 -0.76 -32.44 8.39
N VAL A 6 0.56 -32.53 8.54
CA VAL A 6 1.44 -31.34 8.44
C VAL A 6 1.39 -30.75 7.03
N ALA A 7 1.32 -31.58 5.99
CA ALA A 7 1.19 -31.11 4.61
C ALA A 7 -0.14 -30.39 4.35
N THR A 8 -1.27 -30.89 4.84
CA THR A 8 -2.57 -30.22 4.68
C THR A 8 -2.65 -28.93 5.49
N MET A 9 -2.10 -28.89 6.71
CA MET A 9 -2.00 -27.66 7.49
C MET A 9 -1.10 -26.62 6.80
N ALA A 10 0.05 -27.03 6.26
CA ALA A 10 0.93 -26.13 5.52
C ALA A 10 0.25 -25.54 4.28
N ALA A 11 -0.48 -26.36 3.52
CA ALA A 11 -1.24 -25.91 2.35
C ALA A 11 -2.32 -24.88 2.73
N LEU A 12 -3.07 -25.12 3.81
CA LEU A 12 -4.07 -24.18 4.32
C LEU A 12 -3.45 -22.86 4.78
N VAL A 13 -2.37 -22.93 5.57
CA VAL A 13 -1.65 -21.73 6.05
C VAL A 13 -1.10 -20.92 4.87
N LEU A 14 -0.50 -21.58 3.87
CA LEU A 14 0.00 -20.91 2.68
C LEU A 14 -1.15 -20.20 1.93
N GLY A 15 -2.29 -20.88 1.74
CA GLY A 15 -3.48 -20.29 1.11
C GLY A 15 -4.00 -19.05 1.87
N LEU A 16 -4.04 -19.11 3.20
CA LEU A 16 -4.42 -17.98 4.05
C LEU A 16 -3.43 -16.82 3.97
N LEU A 17 -2.12 -17.09 3.93
CA LEU A 17 -1.09 -16.07 3.80
C LEU A 17 -1.15 -15.37 2.44
N VAL A 18 -1.37 -16.12 1.36
CA VAL A 18 -1.59 -15.54 0.02
C VAL A 18 -2.82 -14.64 0.02
N SER A 19 -3.95 -15.13 0.56
CA SER A 19 -5.18 -14.35 0.63
C SER A 19 -5.01 -13.09 1.47
N SER A 20 -4.34 -13.19 2.62
CA SER A 20 -4.07 -12.05 3.49
C SER A 20 -3.19 -11.02 2.79
N SER A 21 -2.11 -11.46 2.13
CA SER A 21 -1.19 -10.56 1.42
C SER A 21 -1.92 -9.83 0.29
N LYS A 22 -2.78 -10.56 -0.42
CA LYS A 22 -3.58 -9.99 -1.50
C LYS A 22 -4.55 -8.95 -0.97
N ASN A 23 -5.26 -9.24 0.12
CA ASN A 23 -6.13 -8.27 0.76
C ASN A 23 -5.37 -7.00 1.17
N THR A 24 -4.16 -7.13 1.73
CA THR A 24 -3.32 -5.97 2.06
C THR A 24 -2.96 -5.14 0.82
N LEU A 25 -2.58 -5.78 -0.29
CA LEU A 25 -2.31 -5.09 -1.55
C LEU A 25 -3.56 -4.38 -2.10
N ASP A 26 -4.71 -5.07 -2.11
CA ASP A 26 -5.98 -4.54 -2.60
C ASP A 26 -6.48 -3.37 -1.72
N GLU A 27 -6.33 -3.45 -0.40
CA GLU A 27 -6.63 -2.36 0.55
C GLU A 27 -5.75 -1.12 0.27
N MET A 28 -4.45 -1.31 0.10
CA MET A 28 -3.52 -0.21 -0.22
C MET A 28 -3.84 0.44 -1.57
N ASN A 29 -4.15 -0.37 -2.59
CA ASN A 29 -4.54 0.12 -3.90
C ASN A 29 -5.85 0.94 -3.84
N THR A 30 -6.85 0.42 -3.13
CA THR A 30 -8.13 1.12 -2.90
C THR A 30 -7.91 2.43 -2.14
N GLY A 31 -7.04 2.44 -1.13
CA GLY A 31 -6.65 3.64 -0.39
C GLY A 31 -6.02 4.70 -1.28
N ILE A 32 -5.10 4.31 -2.17
CA ILE A 32 -4.43 5.23 -3.11
C ILE A 32 -5.42 5.80 -4.14
N VAL A 33 -6.33 4.98 -4.67
CA VAL A 33 -7.41 5.45 -5.56
C VAL A 33 -8.31 6.46 -4.85
N ASN A 34 -8.72 6.17 -3.61
CA ASN A 34 -9.55 7.07 -2.81
C ASN A 34 -8.84 8.38 -2.46
N LEU A 35 -7.54 8.35 -2.16
CA LEU A 35 -6.74 9.56 -1.97
C LEU A 35 -6.75 10.42 -3.24
N GLY A 36 -6.46 9.83 -4.39
CA GLY A 36 -6.48 10.54 -5.68
C GLY A 36 -7.84 11.19 -5.95
N ALA A 37 -8.93 10.44 -5.78
CA ALA A 37 -10.28 10.93 -5.97
C ALA A 37 -10.65 12.10 -5.04
N LYS A 38 -10.34 11.99 -3.74
CA LYS A 38 -10.60 13.07 -2.77
C LYS A 38 -9.74 14.31 -3.01
N VAL A 39 -8.50 14.15 -3.49
CA VAL A 39 -7.65 15.28 -3.89
C VAL A 39 -8.22 16.01 -5.09
N ILE A 40 -8.69 15.30 -6.13
CA ILE A 40 -9.37 15.92 -7.28
C ILE A 40 -10.62 16.68 -6.82
N LEU A 41 -11.43 16.07 -5.95
CA LEU A 41 -12.66 16.68 -5.48
C LEU A 41 -12.38 17.92 -4.62
N LEU A 42 -11.36 17.88 -3.77
CA LEU A 42 -10.89 19.05 -3.01
C LEU A 42 -10.44 20.19 -3.92
N ASP A 43 -9.64 19.90 -4.97
CA ASP A 43 -9.22 20.92 -5.95
C ASP A 43 -10.43 21.55 -6.66
N ARG A 44 -11.43 20.75 -7.03
CA ARG A 44 -12.65 21.22 -7.69
C ARG A 44 -13.52 22.09 -6.78
N VAL A 45 -13.65 21.73 -5.50
CA VAL A 45 -14.35 22.53 -4.49
C VAL A 45 -13.59 23.84 -4.22
N LEU A 46 -12.26 23.81 -4.17
CA LEU A 46 -11.46 25.02 -4.04
C LEU A 46 -11.55 25.91 -5.30
N ALA A 47 -11.60 25.32 -6.50
CA ALA A 47 -11.75 26.05 -7.75
C ALA A 47 -13.08 26.81 -7.82
N SER A 48 -14.16 26.25 -7.27
CA SER A 48 -15.48 26.92 -7.21
C SER A 48 -15.57 28.06 -6.19
N TYR A 49 -14.66 28.09 -5.20
CA TYR A 49 -14.56 29.18 -4.23
C TYR A 49 -14.10 30.51 -4.86
N GLY A 50 -13.17 30.43 -5.82
CA GLY A 50 -12.62 31.58 -6.54
C GLY A 50 -11.08 31.69 -6.49
N PRO A 51 -10.51 32.83 -6.90
CA PRO A 51 -9.06 32.99 -7.06
C PRO A 51 -8.27 32.98 -5.75
N GLU A 52 -8.92 33.23 -4.61
CA GLU A 52 -8.30 33.23 -3.27
C GLU A 52 -7.75 31.86 -2.87
N THR A 53 -8.23 30.77 -3.46
CA THR A 53 -7.76 29.40 -3.17
C THR A 53 -6.60 28.96 -4.05
N LYS A 54 -6.13 29.81 -4.98
CA LYS A 54 -5.08 29.46 -5.95
C LYS A 54 -3.80 28.97 -5.27
N ASP A 55 -3.36 29.67 -4.23
CA ASP A 55 -2.16 29.28 -3.47
C ASP A 55 -2.33 27.91 -2.80
N VAL A 56 -3.53 27.60 -2.30
CA VAL A 56 -3.85 26.30 -1.68
C VAL A 56 -3.83 25.18 -2.72
N ARG A 57 -4.38 25.41 -3.92
CA ARG A 57 -4.36 24.44 -5.02
C ARG A 57 -2.94 24.19 -5.52
N ASP A 58 -2.11 25.24 -5.61
CA ASP A 58 -0.70 25.11 -5.98
C ASP A 58 0.08 24.31 -4.93
N MET A 59 -0.19 24.52 -3.63
CA MET A 59 0.37 23.67 -2.58
C MET A 59 -0.07 22.20 -2.71
N ILE A 60 -1.36 21.93 -2.96
CA ILE A 60 -1.87 20.56 -3.15
C ILE A 60 -1.16 19.89 -4.32
N ARG A 61 -1.02 20.59 -5.45
CA ARG A 61 -0.33 20.09 -6.65
C ARG A 61 1.13 19.78 -6.39
N ASN A 62 1.87 20.70 -5.76
CA ASN A 62 3.28 20.48 -5.40
C ASN A 62 3.45 19.33 -4.41
N THR A 63 2.50 19.17 -3.49
CA THR A 63 2.50 18.06 -2.53
C THR A 63 2.27 16.73 -3.24
N LEU A 64 1.34 16.69 -4.18
CA LEU A 64 1.03 15.50 -4.96
C LEU A 64 2.22 15.08 -5.84
N ASP A 65 2.85 16.03 -6.53
CA ASP A 65 4.06 15.79 -7.34
C ASP A 65 5.19 15.22 -6.49
N ASN A 66 5.47 15.86 -5.35
CA ASN A 66 6.46 15.36 -4.39
C ASN A 66 6.11 13.95 -3.90
N THR A 67 4.84 13.72 -3.52
CA THR A 67 4.39 12.42 -3.01
C THR A 67 4.58 11.31 -4.06
N ILE A 68 4.23 11.57 -5.31
CA ILE A 68 4.43 10.61 -6.41
C ILE A 68 5.92 10.32 -6.61
N ARG A 69 6.77 11.34 -6.65
CA ARG A 69 8.23 11.19 -6.79
C ARG A 69 8.85 10.38 -5.65
N TYR A 70 8.36 10.56 -4.41
CA TYR A 70 8.91 9.88 -3.25
C TYR A 70 8.39 8.45 -3.06
N ILE A 71 7.13 8.16 -3.43
CA ILE A 71 6.55 6.80 -3.31
C ILE A 71 6.87 5.93 -4.52
N TRP A 72 6.93 6.51 -5.73
CA TRP A 72 7.31 5.81 -6.97
C TRP A 72 8.55 6.44 -7.62
N PRO A 73 9.72 6.35 -6.98
CA PRO A 73 10.96 6.78 -7.63
C PRO A 73 11.30 5.81 -8.78
N GLU A 74 11.85 6.35 -9.87
CA GLU A 74 12.44 5.56 -10.96
C GLU A 74 13.64 4.71 -10.47
N GLU A 75 14.27 5.08 -9.36
CA GLU A 75 15.38 4.34 -8.72
C GLU A 75 15.02 3.87 -7.29
N HIS A 76 15.34 2.61 -6.99
CA HIS A 76 15.04 1.92 -5.73
C HIS A 76 15.82 2.52 -4.54
N THR A 77 15.30 3.58 -3.90
CA THR A 77 15.88 4.13 -2.66
C THR A 77 14.90 3.97 -1.48
N THR A 78 15.22 3.04 -0.57
CA THR A 78 14.40 2.53 0.54
C THR A 78 14.17 3.51 1.69
N GLN A 79 14.72 4.73 1.65
CA GLN A 79 14.86 5.58 2.85
C GLN A 79 13.92 6.79 2.94
N ARG A 80 12.89 6.91 2.09
CA ARG A 80 12.22 8.22 1.87
C ARG A 80 10.74 8.30 2.26
N ILE A 81 10.05 7.20 2.52
CA ILE A 81 8.61 7.23 2.84
C ILE A 81 8.35 7.89 4.22
N ASP A 82 9.30 7.81 5.16
CA ASP A 82 9.20 8.49 6.47
C ASP A 82 9.17 10.02 6.37
N VAL A 83 9.75 10.60 5.31
CA VAL A 83 9.71 12.05 5.06
C VAL A 83 8.30 12.50 4.68
N ILE A 84 7.57 11.67 3.92
CA ILE A 84 6.17 11.93 3.57
C ILE A 84 5.30 11.80 4.82
N VAL A 85 5.55 10.80 5.67
CA VAL A 85 4.81 10.56 6.92
C VAL A 85 5.00 11.71 7.92
N LYS A 86 6.18 12.31 7.99
CA LYS A 86 6.47 13.49 8.82
C LYS A 86 6.07 14.82 8.19
N SER A 87 5.61 14.85 6.94
CA SER A 87 5.31 16.11 6.28
C SER A 87 4.06 16.79 6.89
N THR A 88 4.28 17.95 7.52
CA THR A 88 3.25 18.88 8.05
C THR A 88 2.42 19.55 6.93
N THR A 89 2.57 19.08 5.69
CA THR A 89 1.99 19.73 4.51
C THR A 89 0.47 19.66 4.51
N LEU A 90 -0.11 18.57 5.00
CA LEU A 90 -1.56 18.44 5.13
C LEU A 90 -2.13 19.40 6.19
N GLU A 91 -1.40 19.61 7.29
CA GLU A 91 -1.74 20.61 8.30
C GLU A 91 -1.64 22.04 7.74
N LYS A 92 -0.65 22.32 6.88
CA LYS A 92 -0.54 23.62 6.18
C LYS A 92 -1.69 23.85 5.21
N ILE A 93 -2.09 22.82 4.46
CA ILE A 93 -3.27 22.89 3.57
C ILE A 93 -4.52 23.17 4.40
N HIS A 94 -4.72 22.43 5.50
CA HIS A 94 -5.84 22.63 6.42
C HIS A 94 -5.87 24.04 7.01
N ALA A 95 -4.74 24.53 7.52
CA ALA A 95 -4.59 25.88 8.07
C ALA A 95 -4.87 26.97 7.03
N SER A 96 -4.49 26.73 5.77
CA SER A 96 -4.75 27.68 4.68
C SER A 96 -6.23 27.71 4.31
N ILE A 97 -6.92 26.57 4.30
CA ILE A 97 -8.37 26.50 4.10
C ILE A 97 -9.12 27.17 5.25
N SER A 98 -8.67 27.00 6.50
CA SER A 98 -9.30 27.65 7.66
C SER A 98 -9.12 29.17 7.69
N ASN A 99 -8.02 29.68 7.11
CA ASN A 99 -7.72 31.11 7.04
C ASN A 99 -8.46 31.83 5.90
N LEU A 100 -9.18 31.13 5.03
CA LEU A 100 -10.05 31.74 4.03
C LEU A 100 -11.15 32.56 4.73
N GLN A 101 -11.41 33.78 4.25
CA GLN A 101 -12.43 34.68 4.78
C GLN A 101 -13.68 34.65 3.87
N PRO A 102 -14.65 33.75 4.11
CA PRO A 102 -15.84 33.67 3.28
C PRO A 102 -16.66 34.96 3.40
N GLN A 103 -16.93 35.60 2.26
CA GLN A 103 -17.78 36.79 2.19
C GLN A 103 -19.25 36.46 1.90
N THR A 104 -19.52 35.24 1.41
CA THR A 104 -20.87 34.77 1.06
C THR A 104 -21.22 33.45 1.75
N ASP A 105 -22.52 33.20 1.96
CA ASP A 105 -22.99 31.91 2.51
C ASP A 105 -22.59 30.71 1.62
N THR A 106 -22.51 30.91 0.30
CA THR A 106 -22.01 29.90 -0.64
C THR A 106 -20.53 29.60 -0.41
N GLN A 107 -19.68 30.63 -0.24
CA GLN A 107 -18.27 30.44 0.11
C GLN A 107 -18.11 29.76 1.47
N ARG A 108 -18.96 30.07 2.45
CA ARG A 108 -18.93 29.42 3.77
C ARG A 108 -19.24 27.93 3.69
N ARG A 109 -20.20 27.53 2.84
CA ARG A 109 -20.49 26.11 2.56
C ARG A 109 -19.31 25.42 1.89
N ILE A 110 -18.74 26.03 0.84
CA ILE A 110 -17.58 25.49 0.11
C ILE A 110 -16.38 25.31 1.06
N GLN A 111 -16.11 26.28 1.94
CA GLN A 111 -15.04 26.17 2.94
C GLN A 111 -15.29 24.99 3.89
N SER A 112 -16.53 24.81 4.37
CA SER A 112 -16.86 23.70 5.26
C SER A 112 -16.70 22.33 4.59
N GLU A 113 -17.05 22.22 3.32
CA GLU A 113 -16.87 21.01 2.51
C GLU A 113 -15.38 20.72 2.27
N ALA A 114 -14.59 21.74 1.93
CA ALA A 114 -13.15 21.63 1.79
C ALA A 114 -12.45 21.19 3.10
N MET A 115 -12.91 21.69 4.25
CA MET A 115 -12.42 21.27 5.56
C MET A 115 -12.75 19.80 5.85
N GLN A 116 -13.97 19.34 5.53
CA GLN A 116 -14.35 17.94 5.70
C GLN A 116 -13.48 17.01 4.83
N LEU A 117 -13.28 17.37 3.56
CA LEU A 117 -12.42 16.61 2.64
C LEU A 117 -10.95 16.58 3.12
N SER A 118 -10.44 17.69 3.64
CA SER A 118 -9.10 17.75 4.23
C SER A 118 -8.97 16.82 5.44
N ASN A 119 -9.99 16.74 6.30
CA ASN A 119 -9.98 15.83 7.45
C ASN A 119 -10.06 14.37 7.02
N ASP A 120 -10.88 14.05 6.03
CA ASP A 120 -10.96 12.71 5.46
C ASP A 120 -9.62 12.26 4.85
N LEU A 121 -8.94 13.17 4.14
CA LEU A 121 -7.60 12.91 3.61
C LEU A 121 -6.58 12.67 4.73
N ALA A 122 -6.69 13.39 5.85
CA ALA A 122 -5.84 13.19 7.02
C ALA A 122 -6.07 11.80 7.62
N LEU A 123 -7.33 11.42 7.83
CA LEU A 123 -7.71 10.10 8.34
C LEU A 123 -7.20 8.98 7.42
N LEU A 124 -7.41 9.08 6.10
CA LEU A 124 -6.90 8.11 5.14
C LEU A 124 -5.38 7.95 5.20
N ARG A 125 -4.65 9.07 5.30
CA ARG A 125 -3.20 9.04 5.45
C ARG A 125 -2.78 8.32 6.73
N TRP A 126 -3.42 8.60 7.86
CA TRP A 126 -3.13 7.92 9.13
C TRP A 126 -3.46 6.43 9.07
N THR A 127 -4.59 6.05 8.45
CA THR A 127 -4.95 4.64 8.24
C THR A 127 -3.91 3.91 7.40
N LEU A 128 -3.39 4.53 6.33
CA LEU A 128 -2.33 3.94 5.50
C LEU A 128 -1.01 3.77 6.27
N ILE A 129 -0.68 4.71 7.16
CA ILE A 129 0.50 4.61 8.04
C ILE A 129 0.33 3.46 9.03
N GLU A 130 -0.84 3.35 9.65
CA GLU A 130 -1.13 2.33 10.66
C GLU A 130 -1.26 0.93 10.06
N GLN A 131 -1.84 0.82 8.86
CA GLN A 131 -1.88 -0.42 8.08
C GLN A 131 -0.47 -0.92 7.71
N ARG A 132 0.54 -0.04 7.61
CA ARG A 132 1.93 -0.46 7.39
C ARG A 132 2.46 -1.35 8.52
N HIS A 133 1.94 -1.21 9.74
CA HIS A 133 2.33 -2.05 10.88
C HIS A 133 1.55 -3.38 10.98
N LYS A 134 0.51 -3.56 10.17
CA LYS A 134 -0.17 -4.85 9.97
C LYS A 134 0.56 -5.74 8.96
N SER A 135 1.89 -5.64 8.87
CA SER A 135 2.68 -6.57 8.09
C SER A 135 2.42 -7.97 8.64
N ILE A 136 2.05 -8.90 7.77
CA ILE A 136 1.79 -10.30 8.11
C ILE A 136 2.89 -10.78 9.06
N SER A 137 2.49 -11.42 10.16
CA SER A 137 3.42 -11.85 11.20
C SER A 137 4.55 -12.65 10.55
N ALA A 138 5.74 -12.06 10.44
CA ALA A 138 6.93 -12.72 9.89
C ALA A 138 7.20 -14.06 10.60
N ILE A 139 6.72 -14.17 11.84
CA ILE A 139 6.68 -15.38 12.66
C ILE A 139 5.93 -16.52 11.95
N LEU A 140 4.77 -16.26 11.33
CA LEU A 140 4.01 -17.28 10.60
C LEU A 140 4.77 -17.81 9.38
N LEU A 141 5.46 -16.93 8.64
CA LEU A 141 6.31 -17.33 7.51
C LEU A 141 7.49 -18.20 7.98
N VAL A 142 8.13 -17.83 9.10
CA VAL A 142 9.21 -18.62 9.70
C VAL A 142 8.72 -20.01 10.12
N VAL A 143 7.55 -20.09 10.78
CA VAL A 143 6.94 -21.37 11.18
C VAL A 143 6.60 -22.23 9.96
N LEU A 144 6.00 -21.65 8.92
CA LEU A 144 5.66 -22.36 7.68
C LEU A 144 6.92 -22.89 6.97
N CYS A 145 7.97 -22.07 6.87
CA CYS A 145 9.24 -22.47 6.28
C CYS A 145 9.90 -23.62 7.07
N SER A 146 9.83 -23.56 8.40
CA SER A 146 10.28 -24.64 9.29
C SER A 146 9.51 -25.95 9.06
N TRP A 147 8.18 -25.90 8.97
CA TRP A 147 7.36 -27.09 8.66
C TRP A 147 7.67 -27.69 7.29
N LEU A 148 7.86 -26.83 6.28
CA LEU A 148 8.24 -27.27 4.95
C LEU A 148 9.61 -27.95 4.94
N ALA A 149 10.60 -27.35 5.61
CA ALA A 149 11.93 -27.94 5.73
C ALA A 149 11.88 -29.32 6.39
N MET A 150 11.07 -29.49 7.46
CA MET A 150 10.87 -30.79 8.09
C MET A 150 10.20 -31.82 7.16
N LEU A 151 9.21 -31.40 6.37
CA LEU A 151 8.55 -32.29 5.39
C LEU A 151 9.51 -32.73 4.29
N PHE A 152 10.23 -31.78 3.68
CA PHE A 152 11.22 -32.06 2.64
C PHE A 152 12.34 -32.97 3.16
N THR A 153 12.82 -32.72 4.39
CA THR A 153 13.83 -33.56 5.05
C THR A 153 13.30 -34.97 5.29
N SER A 154 12.06 -35.10 5.78
CA SER A 154 11.43 -36.41 6.01
C SER A 154 11.28 -37.19 4.71
N PHE A 155 10.72 -36.58 3.66
CA PHE A 155 10.58 -37.25 2.36
C PHE A 155 11.93 -37.57 1.72
N GLY A 156 12.93 -36.70 1.86
CA GLY A 156 14.29 -36.94 1.36
C GLY A 156 15.01 -38.08 2.09
N MET A 157 14.79 -38.23 3.40
CA MET A 157 15.42 -39.30 4.19
C MET A 157 14.81 -40.68 3.92
N PHE A 158 13.50 -40.75 3.67
CA PHE A 158 12.80 -42.00 3.35
C PHE A 158 12.80 -42.35 1.85
N ALA A 159 13.26 -41.44 0.99
CA ALA A 159 13.34 -41.69 -0.44
C ALA A 159 14.50 -42.63 -0.80
N PRO A 160 14.27 -43.66 -1.64
CA PRO A 160 15.38 -44.36 -2.29
C PRO A 160 16.19 -43.35 -3.10
N ARG A 161 17.53 -43.49 -3.09
CA ARG A 161 18.51 -42.62 -3.78
C ARG A 161 18.37 -42.70 -5.31
N ASN A 162 17.24 -42.22 -5.83
CA ASN A 162 16.91 -42.15 -7.24
C ASN A 162 16.97 -40.70 -7.70
N PRO A 163 17.69 -40.39 -8.80
CA PRO A 163 17.84 -39.02 -9.29
C PRO A 163 16.49 -38.35 -9.56
N THR A 164 15.50 -39.09 -10.08
CA THR A 164 14.15 -38.60 -10.32
C THR A 164 13.48 -38.04 -9.07
N VAL A 165 13.65 -38.68 -7.91
CA VAL A 165 13.04 -38.22 -6.66
C VAL A 165 13.68 -36.91 -6.22
N ILE A 166 15.00 -36.80 -6.33
CA ILE A 166 15.74 -35.56 -6.03
C ILE A 166 15.27 -34.43 -6.95
N THR A 167 15.10 -34.69 -8.25
CA THR A 167 14.63 -33.68 -9.21
C THR A 167 13.21 -33.20 -8.88
N VAL A 168 12.28 -34.12 -8.62
CA VAL A 168 10.89 -33.76 -8.27
C VAL A 168 10.84 -33.00 -6.95
N LEU A 169 11.63 -33.41 -5.95
CA LEU A 169 11.73 -32.74 -4.66
C LEU A 169 12.30 -31.31 -4.82
N GLY A 170 13.31 -31.14 -5.67
CA GLY A 170 13.88 -29.84 -6.01
C GLY A 170 12.88 -28.92 -6.72
N ILE A 171 12.13 -29.43 -7.69
CA ILE A 171 11.08 -28.66 -8.38
C ILE A 171 9.98 -28.23 -7.39
N ALA A 172 9.57 -29.13 -6.50
CA ALA A 172 8.58 -28.82 -5.48
C ALA A 172 9.08 -27.74 -4.49
N ALA A 173 10.33 -27.85 -4.04
CA ALA A 173 10.94 -26.85 -3.15
C ALA A 173 11.00 -25.48 -3.85
N LEU A 174 11.44 -25.43 -5.11
CA LEU A 174 11.52 -24.21 -5.90
C LEU A 174 10.15 -23.56 -6.10
N SER A 175 9.12 -24.36 -6.38
CA SER A 175 7.73 -23.89 -6.49
C SER A 175 7.25 -23.22 -5.22
N VAL A 176 7.52 -23.81 -4.04
CA VAL A 176 7.06 -23.20 -2.78
C VAL A 176 7.91 -21.99 -2.40
N SER A 177 9.23 -22.00 -2.64
CA SER A 177 10.06 -20.80 -2.47
C SER A 177 9.57 -19.64 -3.33
N CYS A 178 9.16 -19.90 -4.58
CA CYS A 178 8.57 -18.89 -5.45
C CYS A 178 7.26 -18.33 -4.87
N ALA A 179 6.37 -19.20 -4.38
CA ALA A 179 5.13 -18.77 -3.73
C ALA A 179 5.39 -17.92 -2.48
N LEU A 180 6.32 -18.33 -1.61
CA LEU A 180 6.71 -17.56 -0.42
C LEU A 180 7.31 -16.21 -0.78
N PHE A 181 8.14 -16.15 -1.84
CA PHE A 181 8.70 -14.91 -2.35
C PHE A 181 7.59 -13.95 -2.77
N ILE A 182 6.61 -14.41 -3.55
CA ILE A 182 5.46 -13.59 -3.97
C ILE A 182 4.64 -13.09 -2.77
N ILE A 183 4.44 -13.94 -1.74
CA ILE A 183 3.75 -13.55 -0.49
C ILE A 183 4.49 -12.42 0.22
N VAL A 184 5.80 -12.57 0.42
CA VAL A 184 6.63 -11.54 1.06
C VAL A 184 6.60 -10.24 0.26
N GLU A 185 6.64 -10.34 -1.06
CA GLU A 185 6.63 -9.18 -1.94
C GLU A 185 5.30 -8.43 -1.90
N MET A 186 4.20 -9.17 -1.88
CA MET A 186 2.86 -8.61 -1.82
C MET A 186 2.54 -8.01 -0.45
N ASN A 187 3.22 -8.48 0.61
CA ASN A 187 3.15 -7.90 1.95
C ASN A 187 4.01 -6.62 2.11
N ASN A 188 4.86 -6.29 1.12
CA ASN A 188 5.63 -5.05 1.06
C ASN A 188 5.22 -4.18 -0.15
N PRO A 189 3.95 -3.73 -0.26
CA PRO A 189 3.38 -3.13 -1.47
C PRO A 189 4.02 -1.80 -1.92
N LEU A 190 4.85 -1.18 -1.06
CA LEU A 190 5.54 0.08 -1.34
C LEU A 190 7.05 -0.09 -1.60
N GLU A 191 7.66 -1.17 -1.13
CA GLU A 191 9.12 -1.42 -1.24
C GLU A 191 9.46 -2.60 -2.17
N GLY A 192 8.54 -3.55 -2.32
CA GLY A 192 8.69 -4.71 -3.19
C GLY A 192 8.63 -4.38 -4.69
N ILE A 193 8.92 -5.39 -5.52
CA ILE A 193 8.81 -5.45 -6.97
C ILE A 193 7.34 -5.37 -7.41
N ILE A 194 6.42 -6.01 -6.67
CA ILE A 194 4.98 -5.87 -6.89
C ILE A 194 4.50 -4.61 -6.17
N ARG A 195 4.65 -3.47 -6.84
CA ARG A 195 4.20 -2.17 -6.32
C ARG A 195 2.73 -1.93 -6.65
N VAL A 196 2.06 -1.20 -5.76
CA VAL A 196 0.78 -0.56 -6.12
C VAL A 196 1.03 0.35 -7.33
N SER A 197 0.03 0.55 -8.18
CA SER A 197 0.19 1.41 -9.36
C SER A 197 0.16 2.89 -8.98
N SER A 198 1.06 3.70 -9.56
CA SER A 198 1.05 5.17 -9.45
C SER A 198 0.02 5.85 -10.37
N VAL A 199 -0.57 5.09 -11.30
CA VAL A 199 -1.51 5.58 -12.33
C VAL A 199 -2.67 6.40 -11.75
N PRO A 200 -3.32 6.04 -10.62
CA PRO A 200 -4.43 6.82 -10.08
C PRO A 200 -4.02 8.24 -9.65
N LEU A 201 -2.84 8.38 -9.04
CA LEU A 201 -2.29 9.66 -8.58
C LEU A 201 -1.77 10.51 -9.75
N HIS A 202 -1.14 9.89 -10.76
CA HIS A 202 -0.78 10.58 -12.00
C HIS A 202 -2.02 11.09 -12.76
N SER A 203 -3.08 10.28 -12.80
CA SER A 203 -4.36 10.69 -13.39
C SER A 203 -4.95 11.87 -12.61
N ALA A 204 -4.91 11.83 -11.28
CA ALA A 204 -5.32 12.95 -10.43
C ALA A 204 -4.55 14.24 -10.74
N MET A 205 -3.22 14.17 -10.90
CA MET A 205 -2.44 15.34 -11.34
C MET A 205 -2.89 15.90 -12.69
N GLY A 206 -3.32 15.05 -13.62
CA GLY A 206 -3.84 15.48 -14.92
C GLY A 206 -5.20 16.19 -14.86
N PHE A 207 -5.96 15.98 -13.78
CA PHE A 207 -7.24 16.67 -13.53
C PHE A 207 -7.09 17.93 -12.67
N LEU A 208 -6.00 18.07 -11.91
CA LEU A 208 -5.73 19.28 -11.11
C LEU A 208 -5.57 20.51 -12.01
N GLY A 209 -6.35 21.56 -11.75
CA GLY A 209 -6.27 22.84 -12.46
C GLY A 209 -7.05 22.95 -13.76
N LYS A 210 -7.96 22.01 -14.06
CA LYS A 210 -9.05 22.19 -15.04
C LYS A 210 -10.33 22.64 -14.33
#